data_AF-A0A6L9SDN6-F1
#
_entry.id   AF-A0A6L9SDN6-F1
#
_cell.length_a   1.000
_cell.length_b   1.000
_cell.length_c   1.000
_cell.angle_alpha   90.00
_cell.angle_beta   90.00
_cell.angle_gamma   90.00
#
_symmetry.space_group_name_H-M   'P 1'
#
loop_
_entity.id
_entity.type
_entity.pdbx_description
1 polymer ?
#
loop_
_entity_poly.entity_id
_entity_poly.type
_entity_poly.pdbx_seq_one_letter_code
_entity_poly.pdbx_strand_id
1 'polypeptide(L)'
;MAELEAAEEARHAEQVVELTDLAVAIHGGLMPVLGGLHEYLPVDGPPSQEAPAASELEAWSAAVDDASARLGDPPSASTEINLTRQGISLTLELLDSALRLYAEALEAEGGQHERLVALASELRADAVASWSPAALQLDQLNIDAGHGHVHLSLPLNPDDPGAGPHDLDTHDH
;
A
#
# COMPACT_ATOMS: atom_id res chain seq x y z
N MET A 1 8.75 10.09 -37.27
CA MET A 1 8.86 10.71 -35.93
C MET A 1 7.49 10.79 -35.28
N ALA A 2 6.52 11.51 -35.85
CA ALA A 2 5.15 11.56 -35.31
C ALA A 2 4.47 10.19 -35.09
N GLU A 3 4.64 9.22 -36.00
CA GLU A 3 4.07 7.86 -35.81
C GLU A 3 4.70 7.09 -34.65
N LEU A 4 5.99 7.33 -34.36
CA LEU A 4 6.70 6.67 -33.27
C LEU A 4 6.36 7.32 -31.92
N GLU A 5 6.22 8.65 -31.90
CA GLU A 5 5.75 9.41 -30.74
C GLU A 5 4.31 9.01 -30.38
N ALA A 6 3.40 8.92 -31.36
CA ALA A 6 2.02 8.50 -31.12
C ALA A 6 1.92 7.04 -30.62
N ALA A 7 2.77 6.14 -31.13
CA ALA A 7 2.82 4.76 -30.67
C ALA A 7 3.34 4.64 -29.22
N GLU A 8 4.32 5.46 -28.86
CA GLU A 8 4.87 5.50 -27.50
C GLU A 8 3.87 6.11 -26.51
N GLU A 9 3.14 7.15 -26.91
CA GLU A 9 2.09 7.77 -26.09
C GLU A 9 0.92 6.80 -25.85
N ALA A 10 0.51 6.05 -26.87
CA ALA A 10 -0.50 5.00 -26.74
C ALA A 10 -0.04 3.88 -25.79
N ARG A 11 1.21 3.43 -25.91
CA ARG A 11 1.81 2.44 -25.02
C ARG A 11 1.88 2.95 -23.58
N HIS A 12 2.27 4.20 -23.39
CA HIS A 12 2.32 4.82 -22.06
C HIS A 12 0.94 4.85 -21.41
N ALA A 13 -0.10 5.25 -22.15
CA ALA A 13 -1.48 5.26 -21.63
C ALA A 13 -1.94 3.86 -21.21
N GLU A 14 -1.65 2.82 -22.00
CA GLU A 14 -1.95 1.43 -21.65
C GLU A 14 -1.23 1.00 -20.36
N GLN A 15 0.06 1.33 -20.22
CA GLN A 15 0.83 1.02 -19.01
C GLN A 15 0.31 1.75 -17.76
N VAL A 16 -0.25 2.97 -17.91
CA VAL A 16 -0.90 3.68 -16.80
C VAL A 16 -2.17 2.95 -16.35
N VAL A 17 -2.98 2.43 -17.27
CA VAL A 17 -4.16 1.62 -16.91
C VAL A 17 -3.74 0.36 -16.15
N GLU A 18 -2.77 -0.39 -16.68
CA GLU A 18 -2.27 -1.61 -16.05
C GLU A 18 -1.71 -1.35 -14.63
N LEU A 19 -0.95 -0.26 -14.46
CA LEU A 19 -0.42 0.14 -13.16
C LEU A 19 -1.55 0.52 -12.19
N THR A 20 -2.59 1.20 -12.69
CA THR A 20 -3.74 1.61 -11.88
C THR A 20 -4.52 0.40 -11.38
N ASP A 21 -4.85 -0.54 -12.26
CA ASP A 21 -5.54 -1.77 -11.90
C ASP A 21 -4.74 -2.59 -10.87
N LEU A 22 -3.42 -2.67 -11.07
CA LEU A 22 -2.52 -3.32 -10.13
C LEU A 22 -2.52 -2.64 -8.76
N ALA A 23 -2.40 -1.32 -8.72
CA ALA A 23 -2.40 -0.55 -7.48
C ALA A 23 -3.75 -0.65 -6.74
N VAL A 24 -4.87 -0.65 -7.46
CA VAL A 24 -6.21 -0.90 -6.91
C VAL A 24 -6.30 -2.27 -6.27
N ALA A 25 -5.83 -3.32 -6.96
CA ALA A 25 -5.86 -4.68 -6.43
C ALA A 25 -4.99 -4.82 -5.17
N ILE A 26 -3.79 -4.23 -5.17
CA ILE A 26 -2.91 -4.21 -4.01
C ILE A 26 -3.56 -3.45 -2.85
N HIS A 27 -4.05 -2.23 -3.10
CA HIS A 27 -4.74 -1.41 -2.10
C HIS A 27 -5.89 -2.18 -1.43
N GLY A 28 -6.78 -2.78 -2.22
CA GLY A 28 -7.89 -3.57 -1.70
C GLY A 28 -7.45 -4.78 -0.86
N GLY A 29 -6.32 -5.40 -1.20
CA GLY A 29 -5.73 -6.50 -0.42
C GLY A 29 -5.10 -6.05 0.91
N LEU A 30 -4.57 -4.82 0.97
CA LEU A 30 -3.94 -4.26 2.16
C LEU A 30 -4.94 -3.69 3.17
N MET A 31 -6.13 -3.28 2.75
CA MET A 31 -7.14 -2.68 3.64
C MET A 31 -7.49 -3.59 4.84
N PRO A 32 -7.79 -4.90 4.68
CA PRO A 32 -8.03 -5.78 5.82
C PRO A 32 -6.81 -5.99 6.71
N VAL A 33 -5.60 -5.95 6.14
CA VAL A 33 -4.34 -6.08 6.88
C VAL A 33 -4.14 -4.88 7.80
N LEU A 34 -4.28 -3.66 7.26
CA LEU A 34 -4.11 -2.44 8.05
C LEU A 34 -5.19 -2.28 9.11
N GLY A 35 -6.43 -2.68 8.81
CA GLY A 35 -7.53 -2.70 9.77
C GLY A 35 -7.27 -3.70 10.91
N GLY A 36 -6.86 -4.93 10.59
CA GLY A 36 -6.52 -5.94 11.58
C GLY A 36 -5.31 -5.54 12.43
N LEU A 37 -4.24 -5.05 11.80
CA LEU A 37 -3.08 -4.56 12.54
C LEU A 37 -3.42 -3.38 13.45
N HIS A 38 -4.34 -2.48 13.07
CA HIS A 38 -4.73 -1.37 13.94
C HIS A 38 -5.38 -1.85 15.25
N GLU A 39 -6.12 -2.97 15.23
CA GLU A 39 -6.76 -3.54 16.42
C GLU A 39 -5.72 -3.91 17.51
N TYR A 40 -4.54 -4.36 17.09
CA TYR A 40 -3.48 -4.81 17.99
C TYR A 40 -2.33 -3.82 18.16
N LEU A 41 -2.02 -3.08 17.10
CA LEU A 41 -0.95 -2.09 16.96
C LEU A 41 -1.54 -0.75 16.48
N PRO A 42 -2.38 -0.08 17.30
CA PRO A 42 -2.92 1.22 16.95
C PRO A 42 -1.79 2.26 16.84
N VAL A 43 -1.94 3.21 15.91
CA VAL A 43 -0.97 4.32 15.76
C VAL A 43 -1.11 5.31 16.93
N ASP A 44 -2.33 5.51 17.41
CA ASP A 44 -2.70 6.58 18.33
C ASP A 44 -3.05 6.09 19.74
N GLY A 45 -2.49 4.95 20.16
CA GLY A 45 -2.83 4.34 21.43
C GLY A 45 -1.86 3.26 21.89
N PRO A 46 -2.05 2.73 23.11
CA PRO A 46 -1.28 1.58 23.56
C PRO A 46 -1.66 0.34 22.74
N PRO A 47 -0.69 -0.55 22.48
CA PRO A 47 -0.96 -1.85 21.86
C PRO A 47 -1.95 -2.67 22.70
N SER A 48 -2.69 -3.56 22.03
CA SER A 48 -3.59 -4.49 22.71
C SER A 48 -2.81 -5.44 23.61
N GLN A 49 -3.42 -5.81 24.74
CA GLN A 49 -2.89 -6.89 25.60
C GLN A 49 -3.26 -8.28 25.08
N GLU A 50 -4.22 -8.34 24.16
CA GLU A 50 -4.60 -9.58 23.48
C GLU A 50 -3.73 -9.75 22.23
N ALA A 51 -3.38 -10.99 21.92
CA ALA A 51 -2.69 -11.34 20.69
C ALA A 51 -3.72 -11.78 19.63
N PRO A 52 -3.47 -11.51 18.34
CA PRO A 52 -4.27 -12.10 17.28
C PRO A 52 -4.14 -13.63 17.30
N ALA A 53 -5.13 -14.32 16.74
CA ALA A 53 -4.96 -15.73 16.44
C ALA A 53 -3.82 -15.91 15.43
N ALA A 54 -3.06 -17.01 15.55
CA ALA A 54 -1.99 -17.32 14.61
C ALA A 54 -2.47 -17.34 13.15
N SER A 55 -3.69 -17.82 12.90
CA SER A 55 -4.28 -17.83 11.55
C SER A 55 -4.61 -16.43 11.01
N GLU A 56 -4.83 -15.44 11.87
CA GLU A 56 -5.05 -14.05 11.44
C GLU A 56 -3.72 -13.43 10.99
N LEU A 57 -2.66 -13.63 11.78
CA LEU A 57 -1.32 -13.16 11.44
C LEU A 57 -0.80 -13.82 10.14
N GLU A 58 -1.00 -15.13 9.99
CA GLU A 58 -0.68 -15.86 8.77
C GLU A 58 -1.46 -15.33 7.55
N ALA A 59 -2.75 -14.99 7.72
CA ALA A 59 -3.56 -14.44 6.65
C ALA A 59 -3.07 -13.04 6.21
N TRP A 60 -2.63 -12.20 7.15
CA TRP A 60 -2.07 -10.89 6.84
C TRP A 60 -0.73 -11.00 6.11
N SER A 61 0.17 -11.86 6.58
CA SER A 61 1.44 -12.14 5.88
C SER A 61 1.19 -12.65 4.47
N ALA A 62 0.27 -13.60 4.29
CA ALA A 62 -0.07 -14.12 2.97
C ALA A 62 -0.66 -13.05 2.03
N ALA A 63 -1.41 -12.08 2.56
CA ALA A 63 -1.95 -10.98 1.76
C ALA A 63 -0.86 -10.01 1.28
N VAL A 64 0.13 -9.70 2.13
CA VAL A 64 1.30 -8.88 1.75
C VAL A 64 2.19 -9.61 0.75
N ASP A 65 2.37 -10.92 0.91
CA ASP A 65 3.10 -11.77 -0.03
C ASP A 65 2.40 -11.83 -1.40
N ASP A 66 1.07 -12.01 -1.43
CA ASP A 66 0.28 -12.01 -2.68
C ASP A 66 0.37 -10.64 -3.38
N ALA A 67 0.27 -9.54 -2.63
CA ALA A 67 0.44 -8.19 -3.17
C ALA A 67 1.84 -7.98 -3.78
N SER A 68 2.88 -8.48 -3.11
CA SER A 68 4.26 -8.41 -3.60
C SER A 68 4.46 -9.26 -4.86
N ALA A 69 3.86 -10.46 -4.90
CA ALA A 69 3.89 -11.33 -6.06
C ALA A 69 3.15 -10.73 -7.26
N ARG A 70 2.04 -10.01 -7.05
CA ARG A 70 1.31 -9.28 -8.09
C ARG A 70 2.12 -8.15 -8.68
N LEU A 71 2.92 -7.45 -7.88
CA LEU A 71 3.80 -6.40 -8.38
C LEU A 71 4.75 -7.00 -9.42
N GLY A 72 5.40 -8.12 -9.11
CA GLY A 72 6.23 -8.87 -10.06
C GLY A 72 7.40 -8.04 -10.62
N ASP A 73 8.02 -8.56 -11.68
CA ASP A 73 9.15 -7.87 -12.33
C ASP A 73 8.70 -6.56 -13.00
N PRO A 74 9.48 -5.47 -12.89
CA PRO A 74 9.13 -4.21 -13.50
C PRO A 74 9.15 -4.29 -15.04
N PRO A 75 8.11 -3.81 -15.73
CA PRO A 75 8.12 -3.73 -17.18
C PRO A 75 9.11 -2.65 -17.65
N SER A 76 9.47 -2.68 -18.94
CA SER A 76 10.12 -1.53 -19.57
C SER A 76 9.12 -0.38 -19.71
N ALA A 77 9.18 0.57 -18.79
CA ALA A 77 8.25 1.69 -18.68
C ALA A 77 8.98 3.02 -18.43
N SER A 78 8.22 4.11 -18.38
CA SER A 78 8.72 5.45 -18.03
C SER A 78 9.30 5.50 -16.61
N THR A 79 10.07 6.56 -16.33
CA THR A 79 10.67 6.77 -14.99
C THR A 79 9.58 6.90 -13.92
N GLU A 80 8.50 7.58 -14.25
CA GLU A 80 7.35 7.89 -13.39
C GLU A 80 6.57 6.62 -13.02
N ILE A 81 6.35 5.72 -13.98
CA ILE A 81 5.75 4.40 -13.73
C ILE A 81 6.67 3.57 -12.81
N ASN A 82 7.97 3.56 -13.09
CA ASN A 82 8.93 2.83 -12.27
C ASN A 82 9.05 3.40 -10.85
N LEU A 83 8.94 4.72 -10.68
CA LEU A 83 8.95 5.37 -9.37
C LEU A 83 7.71 4.99 -8.56
N THR A 84 6.54 4.99 -9.19
CA THR A 84 5.28 4.57 -8.56
C THR A 84 5.37 3.12 -8.08
N ARG A 85 5.85 2.21 -8.93
CA ARG A 85 6.05 0.79 -8.59
C ARG A 85 7.04 0.60 -7.43
N GLN A 86 8.13 1.37 -7.40
CA GLN A 86 9.09 1.32 -6.30
C GLN A 86 8.49 1.77 -4.97
N GLY A 87 7.66 2.82 -4.97
CA GLY A 87 6.97 3.27 -3.75
C GLY A 87 5.96 2.23 -3.23
N ILE A 88 5.26 1.54 -4.14
CA ILE A 88 4.41 0.38 -3.79
C ILE A 88 5.26 -0.75 -3.20
N SER A 89 6.38 -1.13 -3.83
CA SER A 89 7.29 -2.17 -3.33
C SER A 89 7.79 -1.87 -1.92
N LEU A 90 8.28 -0.64 -1.69
CA LEU A 90 8.78 -0.22 -0.38
C LEU A 90 7.69 -0.32 0.70
N THR A 91 6.45 0.06 0.37
CA THR A 91 5.32 -0.08 1.29
C THR A 91 5.11 -1.53 1.69
N LEU A 92 5.12 -2.45 0.72
CA LEU A 92 4.94 -3.88 0.97
C LEU A 92 6.09 -4.47 1.80
N GLU A 93 7.33 -4.08 1.53
CA GLU A 93 8.51 -4.50 2.30
C GLU A 93 8.45 -4.03 3.76
N LEU A 94 7.96 -2.80 4.00
CA LEU A 94 7.78 -2.26 5.34
C LEU A 94 6.65 -2.99 6.10
N LEU A 95 5.54 -3.33 5.43
CA LEU A 95 4.46 -4.12 6.03
C LEU A 95 4.88 -5.56 6.35
N ASP A 96 5.61 -6.23 5.46
CA ASP A 96 6.18 -7.56 5.74
C ASP A 96 7.13 -7.50 6.96
N SER A 97 7.98 -6.47 7.02
CA SER A 97 8.89 -6.27 8.16
C SER A 97 8.12 -6.00 9.46
N ALA A 98 7.05 -5.21 9.42
CA ALA A 98 6.18 -4.97 10.58
C ALA A 98 5.54 -6.27 11.08
N LEU A 99 4.99 -7.09 10.17
CA LEU A 99 4.36 -8.37 10.50
C LEU A 99 5.36 -9.36 11.11
N ARG A 100 6.58 -9.44 10.57
CA ARG A 100 7.65 -10.29 11.11
C ARG A 100 8.07 -9.87 12.51
N LEU A 101 8.31 -8.58 12.74
CA LEU A 101 8.64 -8.08 14.07
C LEU A 101 7.50 -8.30 15.05
N TYR A 102 6.26 -8.18 14.60
CA TYR A 102 5.11 -8.44 15.46
C TYR A 102 5.01 -9.93 15.83
N ALA A 103 5.22 -10.84 14.88
CA ALA A 103 5.33 -12.28 15.15
C ALA A 103 6.42 -12.59 16.20
N GLU A 104 7.61 -12.01 16.04
CA GLU A 104 8.70 -12.14 17.02
C GLU A 104 8.32 -11.55 18.39
N ALA A 105 7.57 -10.45 18.41
CA ALA A 105 7.10 -9.83 19.64
C ALA A 105 6.17 -10.76 20.43
N LEU A 106 5.31 -11.52 19.76
CA LEU A 106 4.37 -12.46 20.39
C LEU A 106 5.08 -13.62 21.10
N GLU A 107 6.30 -13.96 20.70
CA GLU A 107 7.14 -14.98 21.33
C GLU A 107 8.08 -14.43 22.40
N ALA A 108 8.26 -13.11 22.45
CA ALA A 108 9.16 -12.43 23.37
C ALA A 108 8.48 -12.10 24.73
N GLU A 109 9.31 -11.81 25.74
CA GLU A 109 8.85 -11.42 27.07
C GLU A 109 9.46 -10.09 27.53
N GLY A 110 8.76 -9.43 28.47
CA GLY A 110 9.23 -8.22 29.16
C GLY A 110 9.65 -7.10 28.20
N GLY A 111 10.78 -6.45 28.51
CA GLY A 111 11.24 -5.30 27.73
C GLY A 111 11.63 -5.63 26.27
N GLN A 112 11.80 -6.90 25.88
CA GLN A 112 12.00 -7.26 24.47
C GLN A 112 10.69 -7.22 23.70
N HIS A 113 9.61 -7.79 24.28
CA HIS A 113 8.27 -7.70 23.73
C HIS A 113 7.87 -6.25 23.46
N GLU A 114 8.01 -5.38 24.48
CA GLU A 114 7.67 -3.95 24.35
C GLU A 114 8.42 -3.25 23.21
N ARG A 115 9.71 -3.55 23.04
CA ARG A 115 10.52 -2.96 21.96
C ARG A 115 10.11 -3.45 20.58
N LEU A 116 9.83 -4.74 20.42
CA LEU A 116 9.45 -5.32 19.13
C LEU A 116 8.06 -4.84 18.71
N VAL A 117 7.12 -4.74 19.66
CA VAL A 117 5.78 -4.14 19.43
C VAL A 117 5.91 -2.68 18.97
N ALA A 118 6.75 -1.88 19.63
CA ALA A 118 6.97 -0.49 19.25
C ALA A 118 7.53 -0.37 17.81
N LEU A 119 8.57 -1.16 17.49
CA LEU A 119 9.16 -1.16 16.15
C LEU A 119 8.18 -1.64 15.07
N ALA A 120 7.37 -2.66 15.36
CA ALA A 120 6.35 -3.12 14.43
C ALA A 120 5.30 -2.03 14.14
N SER A 121 4.89 -1.28 15.17
CA SER A 121 3.97 -0.14 15.01
C SER A 121 4.59 1.00 14.20
N GLU A 122 5.86 1.34 14.45
CA GLU A 122 6.61 2.34 13.67
C GLU A 122 6.69 1.94 12.19
N LEU A 123 7.06 0.69 11.88
CA LEU A 123 7.15 0.21 10.50
C LEU A 123 5.79 0.18 9.79
N ARG A 124 4.70 -0.13 10.49
CA ARG A 124 3.34 -0.02 9.95
C ARG A 124 3.02 1.42 9.56
N ALA A 125 3.33 2.39 10.41
CA ALA A 125 3.11 3.80 10.12
C ALA A 125 3.99 4.29 8.96
N ASP A 126 5.26 3.89 8.93
CA ASP A 126 6.19 4.19 7.84
C ASP A 126 5.73 3.62 6.50
N ALA A 127 5.13 2.42 6.49
CA ALA A 127 4.57 1.82 5.29
C ALA A 127 3.41 2.67 4.72
N VAL A 128 2.48 3.11 5.57
CA VAL A 128 1.37 3.98 5.15
C VAL A 128 1.91 5.33 4.64
N ALA A 129 2.94 5.87 5.30
CA ALA A 129 3.61 7.09 4.86
C ALA A 129 4.31 6.91 3.49
N SER A 130 4.98 5.77 3.25
CA SER A 130 5.69 5.49 2.00
C SER A 130 4.77 5.27 0.81
N TRP A 131 3.53 4.84 1.05
CA TRP A 131 2.51 4.67 0.01
C TRP A 131 2.06 6.01 -0.58
N SER A 132 2.00 7.06 0.24
CA SER A 132 1.38 8.34 -0.14
C SER A 132 2.01 9.00 -1.36
N PRO A 133 3.35 9.12 -1.48
CA PRO A 133 3.98 9.65 -2.70
C PRO A 133 3.72 8.81 -3.95
N ALA A 134 3.63 7.47 -3.81
CA ALA A 134 3.34 6.58 -4.92
C ALA A 134 1.89 6.77 -5.41
N ALA A 135 0.93 6.88 -4.49
CA ALA A 135 -0.46 7.16 -4.81
C ALA A 135 -0.64 8.52 -5.51
N LEU A 136 0.05 9.56 -5.05
CA LEU A 136 0.04 10.88 -5.70
C LEU A 136 0.65 10.84 -7.11
N GLN A 137 1.74 10.09 -7.29
CA GLN A 137 2.34 9.93 -8.61
C GLN A 137 1.42 9.16 -9.57
N LEU A 138 0.69 8.16 -9.05
CA LEU A 138 -0.31 7.42 -9.82
C LEU A 138 -1.51 8.29 -10.24
N ASP A 139 -1.99 9.15 -9.33
CA ASP A 139 -3.03 10.15 -9.64
C ASP A 139 -2.58 11.06 -10.79
N GLN A 140 -1.37 11.62 -10.69
CA GLN A 140 -0.82 12.47 -11.73
C GLN A 140 -0.66 11.73 -13.07
N LEU A 141 -0.19 10.48 -13.06
CA LEU A 141 -0.08 9.66 -14.26
C LEU A 141 -1.44 9.45 -14.95
N ASN A 142 -2.51 9.26 -14.18
CA ASN A 142 -3.87 9.12 -14.72
C ASN A 142 -4.43 10.43 -15.27
N ILE A 143 -4.15 11.57 -14.61
CA ILE A 143 -4.51 12.90 -15.12
C ILE A 143 -3.80 13.16 -16.46
N ASP A 144 -2.49 12.92 -16.52
CA ASP A 144 -1.68 13.17 -17.72
C ASP A 144 -2.10 12.27 -18.89
N ALA A 145 -2.56 11.05 -18.60
CA ALA A 145 -3.11 10.11 -19.60
C ALA A 145 -4.58 10.38 -19.96
N GLY A 146 -5.26 11.33 -19.29
CA GLY A 146 -6.67 11.65 -19.54
C GLY A 146 -7.68 10.67 -18.95
N HIS A 147 -7.28 9.84 -17.98
CA HIS A 147 -8.15 8.88 -17.28
C HIS A 147 -8.88 9.49 -16.07
N GLY A 148 -8.48 10.69 -15.64
CA GLY A 148 -9.04 11.38 -14.49
C GLY A 148 -8.28 11.09 -13.20
N HIS A 149 -8.92 11.33 -12.05
CA HIS A 149 -8.30 11.13 -10.74
C HIS A 149 -8.40 9.69 -10.25
N VAL A 150 -7.37 9.25 -9.53
CA VAL A 150 -7.37 8.02 -8.75
C VAL A 150 -6.77 8.27 -7.37
N HIS A 151 -7.61 8.17 -6.34
CA HIS A 151 -7.21 8.37 -4.96
C HIS A 151 -7.15 7.01 -4.25
N LEU A 152 -5.94 6.49 -4.08
CA LEU A 152 -5.70 5.27 -3.31
C LEU A 152 -4.92 5.67 -2.06
N SER A 153 -5.60 6.01 -0.98
CA SER A 153 -4.92 6.32 0.29
C SER A 153 -4.98 5.09 1.20
N LEU A 154 -3.88 4.78 1.88
CA LEU A 154 -3.89 3.78 2.95
C LEU A 154 -4.23 4.45 4.29
N PRO A 155 -5.11 3.86 5.11
CA PRO A 155 -5.49 4.42 6.40
C PRO A 155 -4.41 4.20 7.45
N LEU A 156 -4.16 5.21 8.30
CA LEU A 156 -3.45 5.03 9.57
C LEU A 156 -4.41 4.55 10.66
N ASN A 157 -5.63 5.08 10.64
CA ASN A 157 -6.73 4.76 11.53
C ASN A 157 -7.95 4.21 10.77
N PRO A 158 -8.80 3.35 11.37
CA PRO A 158 -9.97 2.77 10.72
C PRO A 158 -10.99 3.81 10.24
N ASP A 159 -11.04 4.96 10.92
CA ASP A 159 -11.91 6.08 10.60
C ASP A 159 -11.31 7.03 9.55
N ASP A 160 -10.04 6.85 9.18
CA ASP A 160 -9.46 7.61 8.07
C ASP A 160 -10.16 7.20 6.78
N PRO A 161 -10.50 8.15 5.89
CA PRO A 161 -11.07 7.80 4.60
C PRO A 161 -10.04 6.99 3.80
N GLY A 162 -10.24 5.68 3.77
CA GLY A 162 -9.58 4.78 2.81
C GLY A 162 -10.16 5.07 1.43
N ALA A 163 -9.64 6.08 0.75
CA ALA A 163 -10.11 6.42 -0.59
C ALA A 163 -9.90 5.22 -1.51
N GLY A 164 -10.98 4.80 -2.17
CA GLY A 164 -10.97 3.75 -3.20
C GLY A 164 -11.01 4.37 -4.60
N PRO A 165 -10.79 3.58 -5.66
CA PRO A 165 -11.02 4.06 -7.02
C PRO A 165 -12.52 4.37 -7.17
N HIS A 166 -12.80 5.64 -7.51
CA HIS A 166 -14.10 6.32 -7.48
C HIS A 166 -14.54 6.87 -6.12
N ASP A 167 -14.00 8.04 -5.76
CA ASP A 167 -14.79 9.06 -5.05
C ASP A 167 -15.04 10.22 -6.01
N LEU A 168 -16.25 10.21 -6.58
CA LEU A 168 -16.77 11.26 -7.43
C LEU A 168 -17.08 12.48 -6.57
N ASP A 169 -16.26 13.51 -6.67
CA ASP A 169 -16.77 14.86 -6.49
C ASP A 169 -17.59 15.23 -7.74
N THR A 170 -18.86 14.79 -7.75
CA THR A 170 -19.90 15.48 -8.53
C THR A 170 -20.14 16.84 -7.88
N HIS A 171 -19.24 17.80 -8.10
CA HIS A 171 -19.58 19.20 -7.94
C HIS A 171 -20.21 19.68 -9.24
N ASP A 172 -21.52 19.50 -9.30
CA ASP A 172 -22.41 20.31 -10.11
C ASP A 172 -22.39 21.74 -9.52
N HIS A 173 -21.79 22.71 -10.23
CA HIS A 173 -22.13 24.14 -10.19
C HIS A 173 -21.41 24.95 -11.29
#